data_AF-A0A4Y6V7M1-F1
#
_entry.id   AF-A0A4Y6V7M1-F1
#
_cell.length_a   1.000
_cell.length_b   1.000
_cell.length_c   1.000
_cell.angle_alpha   90.00
_cell.angle_beta   90.00
_cell.angle_gamma   90.00
#
_symmetry.space_group_name_H-M   'P 1'
#
loop_
_entity.id
_entity.type
_entity.pdbx_description
1 polymer ?
#
loop_
_entity_poly.entity_id
_entity_poly.type
_entity_poly.pdbx_seq_one_letter_code
_entity_poly.pdbx_strand_id
1 'polypeptide(L)'
;MENAPRFSETTQDVTVTVRIFWLDDQSQPEDHRYAWAYHISIESTRGDTVQLVSRSWEIVDALGRTEHVHGDGVVGEQPFISRTEPYIYTSGAMLTTPSGFMRGVYHMVEPSTGKRFDVNIPVFSLDSPHQYGLIH
;
A
#
# COMPACT_ATOMS: atom_id res chain seq x y z
N MET A 1 -9.09 -16.74 -3.56
CA MET A 1 -8.49 -15.45 -3.96
C MET A 1 -9.49 -14.29 -3.92
N GLU A 2 -10.81 -14.50 -4.07
CA GLU A 2 -11.83 -13.41 -4.08
C GLU A 2 -12.15 -12.78 -2.71
N ASN A 3 -11.76 -13.40 -1.58
CA ASN A 3 -12.12 -12.92 -0.23
C ASN A 3 -11.00 -12.15 0.49
N ALA A 4 -9.94 -11.73 -0.21
CA ALA A 4 -8.89 -10.93 0.41
C ALA A 4 -9.43 -9.53 0.79
N PRO A 5 -9.10 -9.00 1.99
CA PRO A 5 -9.45 -7.64 2.35
C PRO A 5 -9.02 -6.65 1.27
N ARG A 6 -9.94 -5.77 0.88
CA ARG A 6 -9.74 -4.77 -0.18
C ARG A 6 -10.04 -3.39 0.37
N PHE A 7 -9.10 -2.47 0.17
CA PHE A 7 -9.20 -1.07 0.54
C PHE A 7 -8.99 -0.21 -0.71
N SER A 8 -9.67 0.92 -0.82
CA SER A 8 -9.49 1.82 -1.95
C SER A 8 -9.72 3.26 -1.56
N GLU A 9 -8.93 4.17 -2.13
CA GLU A 9 -9.10 5.61 -2.01
C GLU A 9 -8.87 6.27 -3.37
N THR A 10 -9.67 7.29 -3.67
CA THR A 10 -9.53 8.10 -4.89
C THR A 10 -9.14 9.52 -4.53
N THR A 11 -8.03 9.99 -5.09
CA THR A 11 -7.51 11.34 -4.90
C THR A 11 -7.05 11.89 -6.26
N GLN A 12 -7.43 13.13 -6.62
CA GLN A 12 -7.06 13.76 -7.90
C GLN A 12 -7.39 12.89 -9.14
N ASP A 13 -8.54 12.20 -9.09
CA ASP A 13 -9.01 11.25 -10.13
C ASP A 13 -8.07 10.03 -10.35
N VAL A 14 -7.22 9.72 -9.37
CA VAL A 14 -6.41 8.50 -9.32
C VAL A 14 -6.92 7.63 -8.17
N THR A 15 -7.29 6.39 -8.47
CA THR A 15 -7.76 5.41 -7.49
C THR A 15 -6.62 4.44 -7.17
N VAL A 16 -6.28 4.33 -5.89
CA VAL A 16 -5.36 3.32 -5.37
C VAL A 16 -6.19 2.25 -4.68
N THR A 17 -6.13 1.02 -5.20
CA THR A 17 -6.76 -0.16 -4.58
C THR A 17 -5.68 -1.07 -4.01
N VAL A 18 -5.81 -1.46 -2.75
CA VAL A 18 -4.90 -2.37 -2.05
C VAL A 18 -5.65 -3.66 -1.68
N ARG A 19 -5.09 -4.82 -2.02
CA ARG A 19 -5.54 -6.14 -1.54
C ARG A 19 -4.47 -6.78 -0.67
N ILE A 20 -4.87 -7.30 0.49
CA ILE A 20 -3.93 -7.81 1.51
C ILE A 20 -3.99 -9.34 1.58
N PHE A 21 -2.83 -9.97 1.72
CA PHE A 21 -2.67 -11.41 1.82
C PHE A 21 -1.73 -11.76 2.97
N TRP A 22 -2.21 -12.56 3.92
CA TRP A 22 -1.37 -13.20 4.94
C TRP A 22 -0.43 -14.21 4.28
N LEU A 23 0.85 -14.22 4.69
CA LEU A 23 1.86 -15.15 4.19
C LEU A 23 2.28 -16.11 5.31
N ASP A 24 1.60 -17.25 5.42
CA ASP A 24 1.85 -18.24 6.47
C ASP A 24 3.29 -18.77 6.42
N ASP A 25 3.74 -19.20 5.24
CA ASP A 25 5.08 -19.77 5.02
C ASP A 25 6.24 -18.78 5.28
N GLN A 26 5.96 -17.47 5.32
CA GLN A 26 6.95 -16.42 5.58
C GLN A 26 6.81 -15.81 6.98
N SER A 27 5.85 -16.30 7.76
CA SER A 27 5.58 -15.85 9.12
C SER A 27 6.08 -16.89 10.12
N GLN A 28 6.58 -16.41 11.25
CA GLN A 28 6.99 -17.21 12.40
C GLN A 28 6.45 -16.52 13.65
N PRO A 29 5.16 -16.74 13.99
CA PRO A 29 4.51 -16.06 15.11
C PRO A 29 5.22 -16.26 16.46
N GLU A 30 5.83 -17.43 16.68
CA GLU A 30 6.64 -17.75 17.86
C GLU A 30 7.87 -16.85 18.01
N ASP A 31 8.38 -16.31 16.91
CA ASP A 31 9.54 -15.44 16.84
C ASP A 31 9.15 -13.96 16.63
N HIS A 32 7.86 -13.64 16.78
CA HIS A 32 7.30 -12.32 16.49
C HIS A 32 7.63 -11.82 15.09
N ARG A 33 7.51 -12.69 14.07
CA ARG A 33 7.64 -12.29 12.66
C ARG A 33 6.35 -12.58 11.92
N TYR A 34 5.68 -11.52 11.46
CA TYR A 34 4.39 -11.60 10.77
C TYR A 34 4.54 -10.96 9.40
N ALA A 35 4.23 -11.71 8.33
CA ALA A 35 4.46 -11.28 6.96
C ALA A 35 3.14 -11.20 6.18
N TRP A 36 2.99 -10.11 5.43
CA TRP A 36 1.89 -9.90 4.50
C TRP A 36 2.43 -9.51 3.13
N ALA A 37 1.77 -10.00 2.08
CA ALA A 37 1.85 -9.39 0.75
C ALA A 37 0.69 -8.43 0.57
N TYR A 38 0.93 -7.35 -0.16
CA TYR A 38 -0.10 -6.47 -0.64
C TYR A 38 0.02 -6.29 -2.16
N HIS A 39 -1.13 -6.32 -2.81
CA HIS A 39 -1.27 -6.13 -4.24
C HIS A 39 -1.97 -4.81 -4.49
N ILE A 40 -1.28 -3.89 -5.17
CA ILE A 40 -1.74 -2.52 -5.39
C ILE A 40 -2.05 -2.33 -6.87
N SER A 41 -3.24 -1.81 -7.15
CA SER A 41 -3.63 -1.29 -8.45
C SER A 41 -3.75 0.23 -8.37
N ILE A 42 -3.18 0.93 -9.34
CA ILE A 42 -3.23 2.38 -9.49
C ILE A 42 -3.89 2.70 -10.83
N GLU A 43 -5.09 3.25 -10.76
CA GLU A 43 -5.94 3.50 -11.92
C GLU A 43 -6.23 5.00 -12.02
N SER A 44 -5.99 5.60 -13.18
CA SER A 44 -6.28 7.03 -13.40
C SER A 44 -7.51 7.19 -14.28
N THR A 45 -8.48 7.98 -13.82
CA THR A 45 -9.58 8.47 -14.65
C THR A 45 -9.32 9.89 -15.15
N ARG A 46 -8.06 10.32 -15.22
CA ARG A 46 -7.66 11.64 -15.73
C ARG A 46 -7.60 11.67 -17.26
N GLY A 47 -7.71 12.85 -17.88
CA GLY A 47 -7.52 12.97 -19.34
C GLY A 47 -6.05 12.89 -19.77
N ASP A 48 -5.16 13.28 -18.86
CA ASP A 48 -3.71 13.31 -18.96
C ASP A 48 -3.06 12.03 -18.38
N THR A 49 -1.84 11.76 -18.81
CA THR A 49 -0.96 10.74 -18.20
C THR A 49 -0.24 11.36 -17.02
N VAL A 50 -0.08 10.58 -15.94
CA VAL A 50 0.63 11.00 -14.72
C VAL A 50 1.74 10.02 -14.41
N GLN A 51 2.82 10.46 -13.79
CA GLN A 51 3.94 9.60 -13.43
C GLN A 51 4.10 9.56 -11.91
N LEU A 52 4.25 8.34 -11.36
CA LEU A 52 4.62 8.14 -9.97
C LEU A 52 6.13 8.32 -9.80
N VAL A 53 6.53 9.26 -8.96
CA VAL A 53 7.95 9.62 -8.75
C VAL A 53 8.52 9.01 -7.48
N SER A 54 7.78 9.05 -6.38
CA SER A 54 8.21 8.55 -5.08
C SER A 54 7.01 8.20 -4.21
N ARG A 55 7.25 7.48 -3.12
CA ARG A 55 6.25 7.07 -2.14
C ARG A 55 6.68 7.41 -0.72
N SER A 56 5.71 7.71 0.12
CA SER A 56 5.87 7.86 1.57
C SER A 56 4.86 6.96 2.26
N TRP A 57 5.33 6.10 3.14
CA TRP A 57 4.53 5.19 3.96
C TRP A 57 4.63 5.55 5.42
N GLU A 58 3.52 5.39 6.13
CA GLU A 58 3.43 5.36 7.58
C GLU A 58 2.88 4.00 7.99
N ILE A 59 3.64 3.30 8.82
CA ILE A 59 3.36 1.95 9.29
C ILE A 59 3.19 2.02 10.80
N VAL A 60 2.03 1.60 11.31
CA VAL A 60 1.73 1.60 12.75
C VAL A 60 1.51 0.17 13.20
N ASP A 61 2.33 -0.30 14.15
CA ASP A 61 2.22 -1.64 14.72
C ASP A 61 1.13 -1.70 15.82
N ALA A 62 0.76 -2.91 16.28
CA ALA A 62 -0.27 -3.06 17.32
C ALA A 62 0.12 -2.48 18.69
N LEU A 63 1.39 -2.13 18.90
CA LEU A 63 1.90 -1.49 20.12
C LEU A 63 1.90 0.05 19.98
N GLY A 64 1.41 0.58 18.86
CA GLY A 64 1.37 2.02 18.59
C GLY A 64 2.70 2.60 18.15
N ARG A 65 3.69 1.78 17.79
CA ARG A 65 4.96 2.26 17.24
C ARG A 65 4.75 2.63 15.78
N THR A 66 5.26 3.78 15.38
CA THR A 66 5.14 4.30 14.02
C THR A 66 6.48 4.33 13.31
N GLU A 67 6.55 3.73 12.13
CA GLU A 67 7.67 3.82 11.20
C GLU A 67 7.26 4.65 9.97
N HIS A 68 8.16 5.51 9.51
CA HIS A 68 7.98 6.26 8.26
C HIS A 68 9.01 5.81 7.25
N VAL A 69 8.55 5.39 6.07
CA VAL A 69 9.40 4.90 4.98
C VAL A 69 9.19 5.79 3.77
N HIS A 70 10.26 6.42 3.29
CA HIS A 70 10.25 7.17 2.04
C HIS A 70 11.14 6.48 1.02
N GLY A 71 10.75 6.51 -0.26
CA GLY A 71 11.59 5.99 -1.32
C GLY A 71 11.14 6.37 -2.71
N ASP A 72 12.08 6.31 -3.65
CA ASP A 72 11.82 6.57 -5.06
C ASP A 72 10.98 5.45 -5.69
N GLY A 73 10.05 5.85 -6.55
CA GLY A 73 9.19 4.97 -7.31
C GLY A 73 8.38 3.98 -6.46
N VAL A 74 8.06 2.86 -7.07
CA VAL A 74 7.49 1.64 -6.47
C VAL A 74 8.22 0.45 -7.08
N VAL A 75 8.63 -0.52 -6.26
CA VAL A 75 9.35 -1.73 -6.71
C VAL A 75 10.54 -1.50 -7.66
N GLY A 76 11.19 -0.33 -7.59
CA GLY A 76 12.31 0.06 -8.45
C GLY A 76 11.91 0.79 -9.74
N GLU A 77 10.63 1.07 -9.93
CA GLU A 77 10.07 1.69 -11.14
C GLU A 77 9.37 3.03 -10.83
N GLN A 78 9.36 3.94 -11.80
CA GLN A 78 8.59 5.20 -11.76
C GLN A 78 7.54 5.18 -12.90
N PRO A 79 6.42 4.45 -12.72
CA PRO A 79 5.49 4.15 -13.80
C PRO A 79 4.71 5.37 -14.26
N PHE A 80 4.40 5.38 -15.57
CA PHE A 80 3.40 6.26 -16.16
C PHE A 80 2.04 5.58 -16.11
N ILE A 81 1.02 6.32 -15.71
CA ILE A 81 -0.33 5.83 -15.48
C ILE A 81 -1.31 6.69 -16.27
N SER A 82 -2.16 6.03 -17.07
CA SER A 82 -3.19 6.66 -17.88
C SER A 82 -4.50 5.88 -17.78
N ARG A 83 -5.58 6.38 -18.40
CA ARG A 83 -6.88 5.68 -18.44
C ARG A 83 -6.82 4.28 -19.04
N THR A 84 -5.94 4.09 -20.02
CA THR A 84 -5.83 2.83 -20.76
C THR A 84 -4.76 1.91 -20.18
N GLU A 85 -3.88 2.44 -19.32
CA GLU A 85 -2.72 1.74 -18.80
C GLU A 85 -2.65 1.96 -17.28
N PRO A 86 -3.41 1.16 -16.50
CA PRO A 86 -3.27 1.13 -15.06
C PRO A 86 -1.98 0.42 -14.66
N TYR A 87 -1.43 0.79 -13.50
CA TYR A 87 -0.22 0.16 -12.99
C TYR A 87 -0.55 -0.77 -11.82
N ILE A 88 0.00 -1.98 -11.85
CA ILE A 88 -0.27 -3.01 -10.85
C ILE A 88 1.06 -3.60 -10.37
N TYR A 89 1.23 -3.70 -9.06
CA TYR A 89 2.41 -4.33 -8.48
C TYR A 89 2.08 -5.06 -7.17
N THR A 90 2.97 -5.97 -6.78
CA THR A 90 2.91 -6.68 -5.50
C THR A 90 4.17 -6.37 -4.70
N SER A 91 4.01 -6.11 -3.42
CA SER A 91 5.13 -6.00 -2.46
C SER A 91 4.69 -6.59 -1.12
N GLY A 92 5.52 -6.44 -0.09
CA GLY A 92 5.28 -7.03 1.22
C GLY A 92 5.65 -6.11 2.37
N ALA A 93 5.12 -6.43 3.53
CA ALA A 93 5.45 -5.83 4.81
C ALA A 93 5.66 -6.94 5.84
N MET A 94 6.63 -6.73 6.72
CA MET A 94 6.87 -7.60 7.87
C MET A 94 6.76 -6.77 9.14
N LEU A 95 5.93 -7.20 10.08
CA LEU A 95 5.79 -6.57 11.39
C LEU A 95 6.24 -7.51 12.50
N THR A 96 6.59 -6.91 13.65
CA THR A 96 6.86 -7.65 14.87
C THR A 96 5.61 -7.90 15.73
N THR A 97 4.45 -7.48 15.26
CA THR A 97 3.15 -7.60 15.95
C THR A 97 2.15 -8.34 15.07
N PRO A 98 1.17 -9.05 15.67
CA PRO A 98 0.19 -9.83 14.91
C PRO A 98 -0.82 -8.98 14.14
N SER A 99 -0.84 -7.67 14.39
CA SER A 99 -1.60 -6.72 13.59
C SER A 99 -0.90 -5.37 13.45
N GLY A 100 -1.40 -4.54 12.53
CA GLY A 100 -0.98 -3.17 12.32
C GLY A 100 -1.79 -2.49 11.23
N PHE A 101 -1.46 -1.24 10.93
CA PHE A 101 -2.06 -0.47 9.85
C PHE A 101 -0.98 0.19 9.01
N MET A 102 -1.23 0.31 7.72
CA MET A 102 -0.40 1.09 6.81
C MET A 102 -1.25 2.15 6.12
N ARG A 103 -0.64 3.30 5.89
CA ARG A 103 -1.18 4.36 5.02
C ARG A 103 -0.02 5.05 4.31
N GLY A 104 -0.30 5.78 3.26
CA GLY A 104 0.76 6.46 2.56
C GLY A 104 0.30 7.43 1.51
N VAL A 105 1.27 7.96 0.78
CA VAL A 105 1.09 8.94 -0.29
C VAL A 105 2.03 8.58 -1.43
N TYR A 106 1.51 8.58 -2.64
CA TYR A 106 2.32 8.65 -3.85
C TYR A 106 2.51 10.11 -4.27
N HIS A 107 3.75 10.47 -4.52
CA HIS A 107 4.10 11.76 -5.08
C HIS A 107 4.15 11.63 -6.60
N MET A 108 3.27 12.37 -7.26
CA MET A 108 3.04 12.28 -8.69
C MET A 108 3.52 13.55 -9.39
N VAL A 109 3.78 13.41 -10.69
CA VAL A 109 3.97 14.54 -11.61
C VAL A 109 3.11 14.35 -12.85
N GLU A 110 2.53 15.43 -13.36
CA GLU A 110 1.95 15.48 -14.70
C GLU A 110 3.09 15.82 -15.69
N PRO A 111 3.57 14.90 -16.54
CA PRO A 111 4.76 15.14 -17.36
C PRO A 111 4.60 16.26 -18.39
N SER A 112 3.37 16.50 -18.88
CA SER A 112 3.06 17.56 -19.84
C SER A 112 3.21 18.97 -19.26
N THR A 113 2.98 19.14 -17.97
CA THR A 113 2.97 20.46 -17.29
C THR A 113 4.08 20.61 -16.25
N GLY A 114 4.67 19.50 -15.80
CA GLY A 114 5.59 19.44 -14.66
C GLY A 114 4.91 19.65 -13.30
N LYS A 115 3.57 19.76 -13.25
CA LYS A 115 2.82 19.97 -12.02
C LYS A 115 2.93 18.75 -11.11
N ARG A 116 3.27 18.98 -9.84
CA ARG A 116 3.30 17.95 -8.80
C ARG A 116 2.00 17.91 -8.02
N PHE A 117 1.61 16.71 -7.61
CA PHE A 117 0.46 16.50 -6.75
C PHE A 117 0.61 15.16 -6.02
N ASP A 118 -0.18 15.00 -4.96
CA ASP A 118 -0.15 13.81 -4.11
C ASP A 118 -1.41 12.97 -4.33
N VAL A 119 -1.24 11.65 -4.29
CA VAL A 119 -2.33 10.68 -4.33
C VAL A 119 -2.25 9.83 -3.08
N ASN A 120 -3.33 9.83 -2.30
CA ASN A 120 -3.39 9.04 -1.07
C ASN A 120 -3.45 7.54 -1.37
N ILE A 121 -2.78 6.77 -0.54
CA ILE A 121 -2.96 5.33 -0.42
C ILE A 121 -3.91 5.11 0.76
N PRO A 122 -4.99 4.32 0.60
CA PRO A 122 -5.95 4.11 1.68
C PRO A 122 -5.26 3.58 2.93
N VAL A 123 -5.82 3.90 4.09
CA VAL A 123 -5.48 3.18 5.32
C VAL A 123 -5.98 1.74 5.16
N PHE A 124 -5.11 0.76 5.40
CA PHE A 124 -5.48 -0.65 5.40
C PHE A 124 -4.89 -1.38 6.60
N SER A 125 -5.62 -2.39 7.09
CA SER A 125 -5.17 -3.24 8.18
C SER A 125 -4.32 -4.41 7.65
N LEU A 126 -3.33 -4.77 8.46
CA LEU A 126 -2.54 -5.97 8.34
C LEU A 126 -2.94 -6.88 9.49
N ASP A 127 -3.99 -7.68 9.31
CA ASP A 127 -4.49 -8.57 10.36
C ASP A 127 -3.99 -9.99 10.11
N SER A 128 -3.40 -10.62 11.13
CA SER A 128 -3.03 -12.04 11.09
C SER A 128 -4.11 -12.90 11.77
N PRO A 129 -4.23 -14.18 11.41
CA PRO A 129 -5.11 -15.11 12.13
C PRO A 129 -4.63 -15.38 13.58
N HIS A 130 -3.43 -14.94 13.94
CA HIS A 130 -2.83 -15.10 15.27
C HIS A 130 -3.10 -13.91 16.19
N GLN A 131 -3.95 -12.96 15.77
CA GLN A 131 -4.50 -11.97 16.68
C GLN A 131 -5.42 -12.68 17.67
N TYR A 132 -4.90 -13.01 18.85
CA TYR A 132 -5.73 -13.44 19.96
C TYR A 132 -6.59 -12.25 20.40
N GLY A 133 -7.82 -12.21 19.88
CA GLY A 133 -8.86 -11.37 20.45
C GLY A 133 -9.01 -11.75 21.91
N LEU A 134 -8.76 -10.79 22.80
CA LEU A 134 -9.41 -10.74 24.10
C LEU A 134 -10.90 -10.89 23.84
N ILE A 135 -11.41 -12.10 24.04
CA ILE A 135 -12.84 -12.35 24.20
C ILE A 135 -13.18 -11.63 25.49
N HIS A 136 -13.81 -10.46 25.39
CA HIS A 136 -14.30 -9.72 26.55
C HIS A 136 -15.81 -9.86 26.66
#